data_AF-A0A7W0TT84-F1
#
_entry.id   AF-A0A7W0TT84-F1
#
_cell.length_a   1.000
_cell.length_b   1.000
_cell.length_c   1.000
_cell.angle_alpha   90.00
_cell.angle_beta   90.00
_cell.angle_gamma   90.00
#
_symmetry.space_group_name_H-M   'P 1'
#
loop_
_entity.id
_entity.type
_entity.pdbx_description
1 polymer ?
#
loop_
_entity_poly.entity_id
_entity_poly.type
_entity_poly.pdbx_seq_one_letter_code
_entity_poly.pdbx_strand_id
1 'polypeptide(L)'
;MLSQPLELDVEFSGSEADRDLAAKLLGLMRARGRFMSANSPIRLNLASVAEYFEGTGVTGAETRLRAAIAANEPVFAIEEIDGQAVVVTTRRGIRAVDVDGGGRHDFAQRLTTPQPKPERPPVPVRERPRIDERWSTLQVTLDDLEEEAGEAEPLGEAEVPAMELAVEPIAVAEAPAEPIGEEAPAPPLARTITIPVVSPTDVTGIDDLELATAIRQRLAADLRVANFGEQWLMEDRVPRFSRGDLRRLREYLQEQEQPLADDVLAQDVLGVRAGSAEFELTRFAIDYRLSREKEFEFVGTANQRFWSTSGLPPIGTIRRKTNELGTDYRFLLDEMPENPAYRTVASVDHVLTFFEYIHGLLPYDAEMQQLLPAPLQPNQRGAVLTFECPQSYTTYLVELRYPTPNRGGFILGLDDFYTENLVPGAIVSISRTENDGHYRVEYLAESGQNGRLLELDERRAQRYVFRPTTFACGIEASMLLTEDRVGGLNGEKPLDEKVRRRPEAVVAATFERVGQHRGGNYSATFDTLLAGVNVERPMSGTLLRSTLENDDTGAFSLDPEGQDVYTYVPGNTP
;
A
#
# COMPACT_ATOMS: atom_id res chain seq x y z
N MET A 1 -12.55 -11.64 16.85
CA MET A 1 -13.99 -11.31 16.79
C MET A 1 -14.43 -11.38 15.34
N LEU A 2 -15.44 -12.19 15.05
CA LEU A 2 -16.00 -12.38 13.71
C LEU A 2 -16.57 -11.05 13.20
N SER A 3 -16.22 -10.71 11.97
CA SER A 3 -16.77 -9.59 11.20
C SER A 3 -18.29 -9.53 11.32
N GLN A 4 -18.83 -8.46 11.90
CA GLN A 4 -20.25 -8.16 11.74
C GLN A 4 -20.46 -7.73 10.27
N PRO A 5 -21.28 -8.47 9.49
CA PRO A 5 -21.69 -7.99 8.18
C PRO A 5 -22.52 -6.71 8.38
N LEU A 6 -22.43 -5.76 7.44
CA LEU A 6 -23.36 -4.63 7.34
C LEU A 6 -24.81 -5.17 7.32
N GLU A 7 -25.44 -5.23 8.49
CA GLU A 7 -26.86 -5.45 8.64
C GLU A 7 -27.54 -4.15 8.23
N LEU A 8 -27.88 -4.05 6.95
CA LEU A 8 -28.99 -3.20 6.55
C LEU A 8 -30.24 -3.79 7.22
N ASP A 9 -30.79 -3.06 8.19
CA ASP A 9 -32.05 -3.38 8.85
C ASP A 9 -33.17 -3.42 7.80
N VAL A 10 -33.63 -4.63 7.49
CA VAL A 10 -34.79 -4.84 6.61
C VAL A 10 -36.02 -4.94 7.51
N GLU A 11 -36.95 -4.00 7.38
CA GLU A 11 -38.22 -4.04 8.11
C GLU A 11 -39.16 -5.08 7.49
N PHE A 12 -39.53 -6.09 8.28
CA PHE A 12 -40.51 -7.11 7.88
C PHE A 12 -41.91 -6.78 8.41
N SER A 13 -42.91 -7.00 7.56
CA SER A 13 -44.34 -6.86 7.85
C SER A 13 -45.00 -8.22 8.10
N GLY A 14 -46.08 -8.25 8.88
CA GLY A 14 -46.85 -9.46 9.20
C GLY A 14 -46.95 -9.76 10.70
N SER A 15 -47.41 -10.96 11.05
CA SER A 15 -47.40 -11.42 12.44
C SER A 15 -45.96 -11.63 12.93
N GLU A 16 -45.74 -11.72 14.25
CA GLU A 16 -44.40 -12.00 14.81
C GLU A 16 -43.77 -13.27 14.22
N ALA A 17 -44.57 -14.33 14.07
CA ALA A 17 -44.13 -15.56 13.43
C ALA A 17 -43.79 -15.40 11.94
N ASP A 18 -44.49 -14.52 11.21
CA ASP A 18 -44.21 -14.26 9.79
C ASP A 18 -42.94 -13.41 9.61
N ARG A 19 -42.71 -12.43 10.49
CA ARG A 19 -41.49 -11.61 10.50
C ARG A 19 -40.26 -12.46 10.79
N ASP A 20 -40.33 -13.36 11.77
CA ASP A 20 -39.25 -14.28 12.07
C ASP A 20 -38.95 -15.24 10.91
N LEU A 21 -39.99 -15.73 10.23
CA LEU A 21 -39.85 -16.62 9.09
C LEU A 21 -39.24 -15.88 7.88
N ALA A 22 -39.66 -14.64 7.62
CA ALA A 22 -39.12 -13.78 6.58
C ALA A 22 -37.64 -13.42 6.82
N ALA A 23 -37.27 -13.13 8.06
CA ALA A 23 -35.87 -12.89 8.44
C ALA A 23 -34.99 -14.12 8.21
N LYS A 24 -35.46 -15.31 8.62
CA LYS A 24 -34.76 -16.59 8.38
C LYS A 24 -34.63 -16.90 6.89
N LEU A 25 -35.68 -16.64 6.11
CA LEU A 25 -35.67 -16.81 4.66
C LEU A 25 -34.65 -15.88 3.98
N LEU A 26 -34.61 -14.60 4.37
CA LEU A 26 -33.62 -13.66 3.85
C LEU A 26 -32.19 -14.09 4.23
N GLY A 27 -31.98 -14.56 5.46
CA GLY A 27 -30.69 -15.11 5.92
C GLY A 27 -30.23 -16.29 5.04
N LEU A 28 -31.14 -17.23 4.74
CA LEU A 28 -30.86 -18.36 3.85
C LEU A 28 -30.51 -17.90 2.42
N MET A 29 -31.25 -16.93 1.88
CA MET A 29 -30.99 -16.38 0.54
C MET A 29 -29.66 -15.62 0.50
N ARG A 30 -29.34 -14.81 1.53
CA ARG A 30 -28.05 -14.12 1.66
C ARG A 30 -26.88 -15.12 1.74
N ALA A 31 -27.04 -16.22 2.48
CA ALA A 31 -26.02 -17.27 2.57
C ALA A 31 -25.75 -17.92 1.20
N ARG A 32 -26.79 -18.21 0.42
CA ARG A 32 -26.64 -18.75 -0.94
C ARG A 32 -26.04 -17.73 -1.91
N GLY A 33 -26.44 -16.47 -1.80
CA GLY A 33 -25.97 -15.37 -2.66
C GLY A 33 -24.71 -14.66 -2.18
N ARG A 34 -23.91 -15.25 -1.28
CA ARG A 34 -22.78 -14.57 -0.62
C ARG A 34 -21.75 -13.98 -1.59
N PHE A 35 -21.57 -14.62 -2.75
CA PHE A 35 -20.64 -14.21 -3.81
C PHE A 35 -21.31 -13.46 -4.97
N MET A 36 -22.62 -13.19 -4.89
CA MET A 36 -23.33 -12.42 -5.91
C MET A 36 -23.23 -10.92 -5.61
N SER A 37 -23.38 -10.08 -6.64
CA SER A 37 -23.43 -8.63 -6.44
C SER A 37 -24.63 -8.24 -5.58
N ALA A 38 -24.54 -7.11 -4.87
CA ALA A 38 -25.53 -6.72 -3.86
C ALA A 38 -26.97 -6.64 -4.41
N ASN A 39 -27.12 -6.28 -5.70
CA ASN A 39 -28.40 -6.13 -6.38
C ASN A 39 -28.73 -7.29 -7.34
N SER A 40 -27.91 -8.35 -7.37
CA SER A 40 -28.18 -9.50 -8.25
C SER A 40 -29.37 -10.31 -7.73
N PRO A 41 -30.29 -10.77 -8.61
CA PRO A 41 -31.40 -11.63 -8.21
C PRO A 41 -30.89 -12.99 -7.72
N ILE A 42 -31.20 -13.31 -6.46
CA ILE A 42 -30.97 -14.62 -5.85
C ILE A 42 -32.28 -15.41 -6.00
N ARG A 43 -32.21 -16.58 -6.63
CA ARG A 43 -33.37 -17.42 -6.94
C ARG A 43 -33.33 -18.73 -6.16
N LEU A 44 -34.42 -19.07 -5.48
CA LEU A 44 -34.59 -20.31 -4.71
C LEU A 44 -35.92 -20.99 -5.01
N ASN A 45 -35.91 -22.29 -5.28
CA ASN A 45 -37.16 -23.05 -5.41
C ASN A 45 -37.90 -23.09 -4.06
N LEU A 46 -39.16 -22.65 -4.06
CA LEU A 46 -40.00 -22.57 -2.88
C LEU A 46 -40.23 -23.95 -2.23
N ALA A 47 -40.35 -25.01 -3.02
CA ALA A 47 -40.55 -26.36 -2.49
C ALA A 47 -39.34 -26.84 -1.68
N SER A 48 -38.12 -26.59 -2.17
CA SER A 48 -36.89 -26.94 -1.46
C SER A 48 -36.68 -26.11 -0.19
N VAL A 49 -37.12 -24.84 -0.21
CA VAL A 49 -37.09 -23.97 0.98
C VAL A 49 -38.12 -24.44 2.00
N ALA A 50 -39.32 -24.84 1.57
CA ALA A 50 -40.34 -25.39 2.45
C ALA A 50 -39.85 -26.68 3.13
N GLU A 51 -39.23 -27.60 2.38
CA GLU A 51 -38.64 -28.83 2.93
C GLU A 51 -37.56 -28.54 3.99
N TYR A 52 -36.68 -27.55 3.74
CA TYR A 52 -35.68 -27.11 4.71
C TYR A 52 -36.32 -26.58 6.01
N PHE A 53 -37.39 -25.78 5.90
CA PHE A 53 -38.07 -25.23 7.07
C PHE A 53 -38.94 -26.26 7.81
N GLU A 54 -39.46 -27.27 7.12
CA GLU A 54 -40.10 -28.43 7.76
C GLU A 54 -39.09 -29.24 8.58
N GLY A 55 -37.88 -29.45 8.05
CA GLY A 55 -36.78 -30.10 8.76
C GLY A 55 -36.28 -29.34 10.00
N THR A 56 -36.55 -28.04 10.09
CA THR A 56 -36.22 -27.19 11.25
C THR A 56 -37.39 -26.99 12.22
N GLY A 57 -38.51 -27.69 12.01
CA GLY A 57 -39.64 -27.73 12.94
C GLY A 57 -40.81 -26.81 12.61
N VAL A 58 -40.85 -26.18 11.43
CA VAL A 58 -41.99 -25.36 10.97
C VAL A 58 -43.03 -26.25 10.28
N THR A 59 -44.15 -26.54 10.94
CA THR A 59 -45.24 -27.33 10.36
C THR A 59 -46.03 -26.54 9.30
N GLY A 60 -46.21 -27.11 8.11
CA GLY A 60 -46.91 -26.46 7.00
C GLY A 60 -46.10 -25.30 6.39
N ALA A 61 -44.79 -25.50 6.24
CA ALA A 61 -43.85 -24.43 5.89
C ALA A 61 -44.20 -23.77 4.56
N GLU A 62 -44.64 -24.53 3.54
CA GLU A 62 -44.94 -23.95 2.23
C GLU A 62 -46.06 -22.90 2.30
N THR A 63 -47.18 -23.22 2.97
CA THR A 63 -48.31 -22.29 3.11
C THR A 63 -47.93 -21.05 3.92
N ARG A 64 -47.12 -21.23 4.98
CA ARG A 64 -46.64 -20.13 5.82
C ARG A 64 -45.61 -19.26 5.10
N LEU A 65 -44.71 -19.84 4.32
CA LEU A 65 -43.75 -19.11 3.50
C LEU A 65 -44.46 -18.26 2.45
N ARG A 66 -45.48 -18.80 1.77
CA ARG A 66 -46.28 -18.00 0.83
C ARG A 66 -46.98 -16.83 1.51
N ALA A 67 -47.53 -17.03 2.71
CA ALA A 67 -48.15 -15.96 3.49
C ALA A 67 -47.13 -14.90 3.94
N ALA A 68 -45.96 -15.31 4.43
CA ALA A 68 -44.89 -14.41 4.85
C ALA A 68 -44.30 -13.63 3.67
N ILE A 69 -44.12 -14.26 2.51
CA ILE A 69 -43.67 -13.60 1.28
C ILE A 69 -44.72 -12.59 0.80
N ALA A 70 -46.01 -12.97 0.80
CA ALA A 70 -47.09 -12.07 0.40
C ALA A 70 -47.21 -10.83 1.33
N ALA A 71 -46.91 -10.98 2.61
CA ALA A 71 -46.86 -9.86 3.55
C ALA A 71 -45.64 -8.93 3.34
N ASN A 72 -44.61 -9.39 2.60
CA ASN A 72 -43.32 -8.72 2.43
C ASN A 72 -42.94 -8.50 0.95
N GLU A 73 -43.90 -8.01 0.15
CA GLU A 73 -43.72 -7.72 -1.28
C GLU A 73 -42.53 -6.78 -1.61
N PRO A 74 -42.16 -5.78 -0.78
CA PRO A 74 -40.99 -4.94 -1.04
C PRO A 74 -39.65 -5.69 -1.00
N VAL A 75 -39.61 -6.86 -0.36
CA VAL A 75 -38.39 -7.65 -0.11
C VAL A 75 -38.32 -8.88 -1.02
N PHE A 76 -39.46 -9.57 -1.21
CA PHE A 76 -39.52 -10.84 -1.93
C PHE A 76 -40.49 -10.78 -3.10
N ALA A 77 -40.17 -11.51 -4.16
CA ALA A 77 -41.09 -11.83 -5.25
C ALA A 77 -41.17 -13.35 -5.44
N ILE A 78 -42.31 -13.83 -5.96
CA ILE A 78 -42.46 -15.21 -6.42
C ILE A 78 -42.56 -15.17 -7.94
N GLU A 79 -41.58 -15.78 -8.61
CA GLU A 79 -41.54 -15.97 -10.05
C GLU A 79 -41.87 -17.43 -10.37
N GLU A 80 -42.60 -17.67 -11.46
CA GLU A 80 -42.82 -19.02 -11.98
C GLU A 80 -41.82 -19.28 -13.10
N ILE A 81 -40.85 -20.17 -12.85
CA ILE A 81 -39.80 -20.53 -13.80
C ILE A 81 -39.88 -22.04 -14.03
N ASP A 82 -40.02 -22.45 -15.28
CA ASP A 82 -40.13 -23.86 -15.69
C ASP A 82 -41.21 -24.66 -14.93
N GLY A 83 -42.35 -24.02 -14.62
CA GLY A 83 -43.47 -24.62 -13.89
C GLY A 83 -43.23 -24.83 -12.38
N GLN A 84 -42.18 -24.20 -11.83
CA GLN A 84 -41.86 -24.23 -10.41
C GLN A 84 -41.93 -22.82 -9.81
N ALA A 85 -42.47 -22.70 -8.59
CA ALA A 85 -42.49 -21.45 -7.85
C ALA A 85 -41.10 -21.16 -7.27
N VAL A 86 -40.52 -20.04 -7.65
CA VAL A 86 -39.17 -19.60 -7.25
C VAL A 86 -39.29 -18.29 -6.48
N VAL A 87 -38.74 -18.26 -5.27
CA VAL A 87 -38.61 -17.04 -4.47
C VAL A 87 -37.39 -16.27 -4.93
N VAL A 88 -37.57 -14.96 -5.16
CA VAL A 88 -36.54 -14.07 -5.66
C VAL A 88 -36.38 -12.86 -4.74
N THR A 89 -35.13 -12.56 -4.37
CA THR A 89 -34.74 -11.36 -3.62
C THR A 89 -33.30 -10.99 -3.95
N THR A 90 -32.81 -9.87 -3.45
CA THR A 90 -31.41 -9.44 -3.58
C THR A 90 -30.67 -9.58 -2.25
N ARG A 91 -29.33 -9.51 -2.27
CA ARG A 91 -28.53 -9.57 -1.04
C ARG A 91 -28.86 -8.40 -0.09
N ARG A 92 -29.29 -7.26 -0.62
CA ARG A 92 -29.73 -6.09 0.17
C ARG A 92 -31.11 -6.27 0.82
N GLY A 93 -31.87 -7.32 0.49
CA GLY A 93 -33.23 -7.50 0.99
C GLY A 93 -34.23 -6.55 0.33
N ILE A 94 -34.02 -6.26 -0.95
CA ILE A 94 -34.95 -5.50 -1.79
C ILE A 94 -35.43 -6.43 -2.90
N ARG A 95 -36.70 -6.30 -3.29
CA ARG A 95 -37.28 -7.00 -4.44
C ARG A 95 -36.39 -6.83 -5.66
N ALA A 96 -36.01 -7.95 -6.29
CA ALA A 96 -35.23 -7.90 -7.50
C ALA A 96 -36.08 -7.31 -8.63
N VAL A 97 -35.52 -6.35 -9.34
CA VAL A 97 -36.08 -5.82 -10.58
C VAL A 97 -35.23 -6.39 -11.70
N ASP A 98 -35.83 -7.19 -12.58
CA ASP A 98 -35.15 -7.58 -13.81
C ASP A 98 -34.91 -6.31 -14.63
N VAL A 99 -33.64 -5.97 -14.78
CA VAL A 99 -33.23 -4.88 -15.67
C VAL A 99 -33.38 -5.41 -17.08
N ASP A 100 -34.53 -5.13 -17.71
CA ASP A 100 -34.70 -5.37 -19.14
C ASP A 100 -33.54 -4.70 -19.88
N GLY A 101 -32.66 -5.51 -20.47
CA GLY A 101 -31.54 -5.07 -21.31
C GLY A 101 -31.97 -4.39 -22.61
N GLY A 102 -33.22 -3.95 -22.71
CA GLY A 102 -33.84 -3.40 -23.92
C GLY A 102 -33.53 -1.94 -24.24
N GLY A 103 -32.75 -1.23 -23.40
CA GLY A 103 -32.56 0.22 -23.58
C GLY A 103 -31.19 0.68 -24.06
N ARG A 104 -30.11 -0.06 -23.79
CA ARG A 104 -28.74 0.39 -24.08
C ARG A 104 -27.87 -0.82 -24.40
N HIS A 105 -27.25 -0.76 -25.57
CA HIS A 105 -26.35 -1.78 -26.14
C HIS A 105 -25.48 -2.50 -25.10
N ASP A 106 -25.62 -3.82 -25.04
CA ASP A 106 -24.75 -4.73 -24.29
C ASP A 106 -23.35 -4.79 -24.96
N PHE A 107 -22.31 -4.79 -24.13
CA PHE A 107 -20.91 -4.96 -24.52
C PHE A 107 -20.68 -6.23 -25.37
N ALA A 108 -21.35 -7.34 -25.05
CA ALA A 108 -21.26 -8.58 -25.81
C ALA A 108 -21.75 -8.40 -27.27
N GLN A 109 -22.75 -7.55 -27.47
CA GLN A 109 -23.30 -7.24 -28.79
C GLN A 109 -22.37 -6.33 -29.62
N ARG A 110 -21.67 -5.40 -28.96
CA ARG A 110 -20.63 -4.56 -29.59
C ARG A 110 -19.41 -5.36 -30.02
N LEU A 111 -19.07 -6.40 -29.26
CA LEU A 111 -17.92 -7.26 -29.56
C LEU A 111 -18.16 -8.14 -30.80
N THR A 112 -19.41 -8.59 -30.99
CA THR A 112 -19.79 -9.53 -32.06
C THR A 112 -20.29 -8.85 -33.34
N THR A 113 -20.71 -7.57 -33.26
CA THR A 113 -21.19 -6.79 -34.41
C THR A 113 -20.59 -5.38 -34.38
N PRO A 114 -19.31 -5.21 -34.75
CA PRO A 114 -18.71 -3.88 -34.80
C PRO A 114 -19.44 -3.04 -35.85
N GLN A 115 -19.92 -1.85 -35.46
CA GLN A 115 -20.51 -0.91 -36.40
C GLN A 115 -19.45 -0.41 -37.40
N PRO A 116 -19.86 -0.09 -38.65
CA PRO A 116 -18.95 0.45 -39.65
C PRO A 116 -18.29 1.73 -39.12
N LYS A 117 -16.99 1.85 -39.39
CA LYS A 117 -16.16 2.97 -38.94
C LYS A 117 -16.81 4.29 -39.42
N PRO A 118 -17.03 5.28 -38.53
CA PRO A 118 -17.61 6.56 -38.93
C PRO A 118 -16.81 7.17 -40.07
N GLU A 119 -17.49 7.61 -41.13
CA GLU A 119 -16.83 8.30 -42.24
C GLU A 119 -16.12 9.54 -41.72
N ARG A 120 -14.81 9.60 -41.96
CA ARG A 120 -13.98 10.73 -41.55
C ARG A 120 -14.44 11.95 -42.36
N PRO A 121 -14.79 13.07 -41.72
CA PRO A 121 -15.07 14.30 -42.46
C PRO A 121 -13.83 14.69 -43.30
N PRO A 122 -14.02 15.26 -44.49
CA PRO A 122 -12.92 15.64 -45.36
C PRO A 122 -12.00 16.63 -44.63
N VAL A 123 -10.73 16.26 -44.49
CA VAL A 123 -9.72 17.08 -43.84
C VAL A 123 -9.55 18.37 -44.66
N PRO A 124 -9.70 19.58 -44.09
CA PRO A 124 -9.39 20.80 -44.80
C PRO A 124 -7.90 20.77 -45.19
N VAL A 125 -7.61 21.11 -46.45
CA VAL A 125 -6.24 21.18 -46.97
C VAL A 125 -5.46 22.18 -46.12
N ARG A 126 -4.61 21.68 -45.22
CA ARG A 126 -3.61 22.51 -44.54
C ARG A 126 -2.65 23.02 -45.60
N GLU A 127 -2.67 24.33 -45.85
CA GLU A 127 -1.58 24.98 -46.58
C GLU A 127 -0.27 24.67 -45.86
N ARG A 128 0.69 24.09 -46.58
CA ARG A 128 2.01 23.81 -46.02
C ARG A 128 2.64 25.14 -45.59
N PRO A 129 3.22 25.23 -44.38
CA PRO A 129 4.00 26.40 -44.00
C PRO A 129 5.07 26.65 -45.07
N ARG A 130 5.14 27.86 -45.62
CA ARG A 130 6.26 28.27 -46.46
C ARG A 130 7.51 28.22 -45.59
N ILE A 131 8.39 27.27 -45.88
CA ILE A 131 9.71 27.18 -45.26
C ILE A 131 10.48 28.41 -45.75
N ASP A 132 10.92 29.23 -44.80
CA ASP A 132 11.78 30.38 -45.06
C ASP A 132 13.13 29.86 -45.61
N GLU A 133 13.58 30.34 -46.78
CA GLU A 133 14.78 29.85 -47.49
C GLU A 133 16.08 29.95 -46.68
N ARG A 134 16.05 30.63 -45.53
CA ARG A 134 17.17 30.71 -44.58
C ARG A 134 17.44 29.41 -43.83
N TRP A 135 16.49 28.47 -43.85
CA TRP A 135 16.62 27.16 -43.21
C TRP A 135 17.24 26.08 -44.11
N SER A 136 17.46 26.36 -45.41
CA SER A 136 18.10 25.43 -46.34
C SER A 136 19.63 25.57 -46.43
N THR A 137 20.22 26.49 -45.64
CA THR A 137 21.68 26.76 -45.61
C THR A 137 22.34 26.38 -44.28
N LEU A 138 21.74 25.46 -43.52
CA LEU A 138 22.35 24.85 -42.33
C LEU A 138 23.09 23.55 -42.66
N GLN A 139 23.85 23.57 -43.76
CA GLN A 139 24.68 22.44 -44.22
C GLN A 139 26.18 22.76 -44.13
N VAL A 140 26.55 23.57 -43.12
CA VAL A 140 27.94 24.00 -42.86
C VAL A 140 28.34 23.83 -41.38
N THR A 141 27.59 23.07 -40.57
CA THR A 141 27.98 22.84 -39.15
C THR A 141 27.85 21.38 -38.72
N LEU A 142 28.04 20.44 -39.65
CA LEU A 142 28.27 19.04 -39.31
C LEU A 142 29.72 18.57 -39.56
N ASP A 143 30.49 19.27 -40.40
CA ASP A 143 31.90 18.93 -40.64
C ASP A 143 32.86 19.49 -39.55
N ASP A 144 32.43 20.47 -38.74
CA ASP A 144 33.27 21.09 -37.70
C ASP A 144 33.14 20.41 -36.30
N LEU A 145 32.42 19.30 -36.18
CA LEU A 145 32.27 18.57 -34.91
C LEU A 145 32.98 17.20 -34.87
N GLU A 146 33.73 16.85 -35.93
CA GLU A 146 34.53 15.61 -35.98
C GLU A 146 36.05 15.84 -35.76
N GLU A 147 36.54 17.08 -35.58
CA GLU A 147 37.99 17.38 -35.54
C GLU A 147 38.66 17.61 -34.15
N GLU A 148 37.96 17.54 -33.01
CA GLU A 148 38.65 17.65 -31.69
C GLU A 148 38.27 16.57 -30.67
N ALA A 149 38.85 15.38 -30.85
CA ALA A 149 39.35 14.52 -29.77
C ALA A 149 40.20 13.42 -30.44
N GLY A 150 41.53 13.44 -30.43
CA GLY A 150 42.37 13.57 -29.24
C GLY A 150 42.94 12.20 -28.87
N GLU A 151 43.97 11.79 -29.61
CA GLU A 151 45.08 10.89 -29.26
C GLU A 151 44.82 9.67 -28.34
N ALA A 152 44.85 8.47 -28.93
CA ALA A 152 45.30 7.24 -28.27
C ALA A 152 46.32 6.51 -29.17
N GLU A 153 47.50 6.24 -28.62
CA GLU A 153 48.63 5.57 -29.27
C GLU A 153 48.34 4.13 -29.73
N PRO A 154 49.06 3.62 -30.76
CA PRO A 154 48.85 2.28 -31.29
C PRO A 154 49.62 1.23 -30.46
N LEU A 155 48.92 0.30 -29.83
CA LEU A 155 49.49 -0.97 -29.38
C LEU A 155 49.24 -2.04 -30.46
N GLY A 156 50.34 -2.64 -30.89
CA GLY A 156 50.45 -3.45 -32.10
C GLY A 156 49.69 -4.77 -32.10
N GLU A 157 49.60 -5.28 -33.33
CA GLU A 157 49.24 -6.66 -33.66
C GLU A 157 50.08 -7.65 -32.84
N ALA A 158 49.40 -8.54 -32.13
CA ALA A 158 49.97 -9.81 -31.70
C ALA A 158 48.91 -10.91 -31.83
N GLU A 159 49.32 -11.94 -32.54
CA GLU A 159 48.68 -13.21 -32.85
C GLU A 159 47.76 -13.77 -31.76
N VAL A 160 46.60 -14.25 -32.19
CA VAL A 160 45.80 -15.24 -31.47
C VAL A 160 46.61 -16.54 -31.31
N PRO A 161 46.93 -16.99 -30.08
CA PRO A 161 47.31 -18.37 -29.85
C PRO A 161 46.06 -19.14 -29.48
N ALA A 162 45.69 -20.08 -30.35
CA ALA A 162 44.92 -21.24 -29.94
C ALA A 162 45.76 -21.97 -28.86
N MET A 163 45.27 -21.99 -27.62
CA MET A 163 45.85 -22.82 -26.58
C MET A 163 44.79 -23.80 -26.06
N GLU A 164 44.99 -25.05 -26.48
CA GLU A 164 44.47 -26.27 -25.89
C GLU A 164 44.44 -26.19 -24.36
N LEU A 165 43.26 -26.29 -23.77
CA LEU A 165 43.12 -26.69 -22.38
C LEU A 165 43.29 -28.22 -22.33
N ALA A 166 44.53 -28.61 -22.06
CA ALA A 166 44.92 -29.95 -21.69
C ALA A 166 44.09 -30.42 -20.48
N VAL A 167 43.33 -31.49 -20.70
CA VAL A 167 42.77 -32.33 -19.66
C VAL A 167 43.95 -33.06 -19.01
N GLU A 168 44.31 -32.69 -17.78
CA GLU A 168 45.18 -33.52 -16.95
C GLU A 168 44.34 -34.66 -16.34
N PRO A 169 44.65 -35.93 -16.62
CA PRO A 169 44.04 -37.06 -15.95
C PRO A 169 44.60 -37.18 -14.53
N ILE A 170 43.75 -37.02 -13.53
CA ILE A 170 44.07 -37.41 -12.15
C ILE A 170 44.20 -38.93 -12.14
N ALA A 171 45.44 -39.40 -12.03
CA ALA A 171 45.78 -40.79 -11.88
C ALA A 171 45.30 -41.32 -10.52
N VAL A 172 44.72 -42.51 -10.62
CA VAL A 172 44.25 -43.41 -9.58
C VAL A 172 45.39 -43.76 -8.62
N ALA A 173 45.19 -43.53 -7.32
CA ALA A 173 45.87 -44.24 -6.25
C ALA A 173 44.89 -45.26 -5.66
N GLU A 174 44.89 -46.44 -6.27
CA GLU A 174 44.26 -47.67 -5.81
C GLU A 174 45.08 -48.18 -4.63
N ALA A 175 44.61 -47.94 -3.41
CA ALA A 175 45.15 -48.58 -2.22
C ALA A 175 44.51 -49.99 -2.11
N PRO A 176 45.31 -51.06 -1.93
CA PRO A 176 44.80 -52.42 -1.90
C PRO A 176 43.95 -52.68 -0.66
N ALA A 177 42.81 -53.32 -0.90
CA ALA A 177 41.96 -53.90 0.12
C ALA A 177 42.65 -55.11 0.77
N GLU A 178 42.85 -55.03 2.09
CA GLU A 178 42.95 -56.22 2.95
C GLU A 178 41.60 -56.41 3.68
N PRO A 179 41.11 -57.66 3.79
CA PRO A 179 39.77 -57.96 4.28
C PRO A 179 39.72 -57.83 5.80
N ILE A 180 39.07 -56.77 6.29
CA ILE A 180 38.63 -56.68 7.69
C ILE A 180 37.27 -57.37 7.79
N GLY A 181 37.19 -58.33 8.71
CA GLY A 181 36.08 -59.24 8.90
C GLY A 181 34.72 -58.55 9.03
N GLU A 182 33.74 -59.23 8.44
CA GLU A 182 32.32 -58.99 8.56
C GLU A 182 31.89 -59.18 10.02
N GLU A 183 31.88 -58.09 10.79
CA GLU A 183 31.17 -58.01 12.07
C GLU A 183 29.95 -57.09 11.86
N ALA A 184 28.77 -57.71 11.91
CA ALA A 184 27.50 -57.04 11.69
C ALA A 184 27.36 -55.79 12.58
N PRO A 185 27.01 -54.61 12.02
CA PRO A 185 26.70 -53.46 12.85
C PRO A 185 25.40 -53.75 13.59
N ALA A 186 25.51 -53.86 14.92
CA ALA A 186 24.35 -53.81 15.80
C ALA A 186 23.52 -52.56 15.45
N PRO A 187 22.18 -52.66 15.41
CA PRO A 187 21.32 -51.53 15.09
C PRO A 187 21.63 -50.38 16.06
N PRO A 188 21.69 -49.11 15.61
CA PRO A 188 21.90 -48.00 16.52
C PRO A 188 20.77 -48.04 17.54
N LEU A 189 21.13 -48.31 18.80
CA LEU A 189 20.23 -48.15 19.93
C LEU A 189 19.66 -46.74 19.83
N ALA A 190 18.34 -46.68 19.63
CA ALA A 190 17.58 -45.45 19.66
C ALA A 190 18.02 -44.67 20.89
N ARG A 191 18.73 -43.56 20.69
CA ARG A 191 19.05 -42.62 21.77
C ARG A 191 17.71 -42.10 22.25
N THR A 192 17.18 -42.75 23.28
CA THR A 192 15.99 -42.32 23.97
C THR A 192 16.37 -41.01 24.63
N ILE A 193 15.97 -39.89 24.02
CA ILE A 193 15.97 -38.60 24.67
C ILE A 193 15.01 -38.77 25.84
N THR A 194 15.56 -39.04 27.02
CA THR A 194 14.82 -39.00 28.28
C THR A 194 14.51 -37.53 28.50
N ILE A 195 13.39 -37.07 27.94
CA ILE A 195 12.80 -35.80 28.34
C ILE A 195 12.50 -35.99 29.83
N PRO A 196 13.15 -35.24 30.74
CA PRO A 196 12.76 -35.30 32.14
C PRO A 196 11.28 -34.97 32.18
N VAL A 197 10.48 -35.88 32.74
CA VAL A 197 9.06 -35.64 33.00
C VAL A 197 9.01 -34.57 34.10
N VAL A 198 9.12 -33.31 33.68
CA VAL A 198 8.81 -32.18 34.53
C VAL A 198 7.32 -32.28 34.77
N SER A 199 6.92 -32.36 36.05
CA SER A 199 5.51 -32.31 36.42
C SER A 199 4.88 -31.10 35.71
N PRO A 200 3.73 -31.27 35.02
CA PRO A 200 3.12 -30.16 34.31
C PRO A 200 2.87 -29.04 35.32
N THR A 201 3.48 -27.88 35.07
CA THR A 201 3.22 -26.68 35.84
C THR A 201 1.73 -26.40 35.74
N ASP A 202 1.05 -26.25 36.86
CA ASP A 202 -0.36 -25.88 36.87
C ASP A 202 -0.50 -24.45 36.34
N VAL A 203 -1.18 -24.31 35.20
CA VAL A 203 -1.41 -23.03 34.51
C VAL A 203 -2.88 -22.62 34.53
N THR A 204 -3.73 -23.31 35.30
CA THR A 204 -5.19 -23.14 35.28
C THR A 204 -5.72 -21.79 35.78
N GLY A 205 -4.84 -20.86 36.16
CA GLY A 205 -5.18 -19.48 36.55
C GLY A 205 -4.26 -18.41 35.98
N ILE A 206 -3.44 -18.74 34.98
CA ILE A 206 -2.56 -17.79 34.28
C ILE A 206 -3.28 -17.30 33.03
N ASP A 207 -3.23 -16.00 32.76
CA ASP A 207 -3.79 -15.44 31.53
C ASP A 207 -3.07 -15.99 30.29
N ASP A 208 -3.81 -16.25 29.21
CA ASP A 208 -3.26 -16.84 27.98
C ASP A 208 -2.13 -15.97 27.40
N LEU A 209 -2.21 -14.64 27.56
CA LEU A 209 -1.20 -13.71 27.10
C LEU A 209 0.08 -13.80 27.96
N GLU A 210 -0.07 -13.91 29.28
CA GLU A 210 1.04 -14.11 30.21
C GLU A 210 1.74 -15.45 29.94
N LEU A 211 0.97 -16.52 29.70
CA LEU A 211 1.50 -17.84 29.37
C LEU A 211 2.24 -17.82 28.03
N ALA A 212 1.64 -17.23 26.99
CA ALA A 212 2.28 -17.09 25.68
C ALA A 212 3.59 -16.27 25.77
N THR A 213 3.61 -15.23 26.60
CA THR A 213 4.80 -14.41 26.84
C THR A 213 5.89 -15.21 27.55
N ALA A 214 5.54 -15.99 28.58
CA ALA A 214 6.49 -16.85 29.29
C ALA A 214 7.07 -17.94 28.37
N ILE A 215 6.25 -18.56 27.52
CA ILE A 215 6.69 -19.55 26.54
C ILE A 215 7.67 -18.91 25.54
N ARG A 216 7.31 -17.76 24.97
CA ARG A 216 8.18 -17.02 24.03
C ARG A 216 9.53 -16.69 24.65
N GLN A 217 9.54 -16.15 25.87
CA GLN A 217 10.79 -15.85 26.58
C GLN A 217 11.64 -17.09 26.82
N ARG A 218 11.01 -18.22 27.17
CA ARG A 218 11.73 -19.47 27.43
C ARG A 218 12.33 -20.06 26.16
N LEU A 219 11.58 -20.07 25.06
CA LEU A 219 12.04 -20.55 23.76
C LEU A 219 13.13 -19.65 23.17
N ALA A 220 12.98 -18.33 23.26
CA ALA A 220 13.99 -17.36 22.80
C ALA A 220 15.35 -17.52 23.52
N ALA A 221 15.33 -17.97 24.77
CA ALA A 221 16.54 -18.22 25.54
C ALA A 221 17.22 -19.56 25.24
N ASP A 222 16.55 -20.49 24.56
CA ASP A 222 17.12 -21.80 24.21
C ASP A 222 17.86 -21.74 22.88
N LEU A 223 19.19 -21.86 22.93
CA LEU A 223 20.06 -21.84 21.74
C LEU A 223 19.75 -22.96 20.73
N ARG A 224 19.02 -24.00 21.12
CA ARG A 224 18.64 -25.10 20.22
C ARG A 224 17.39 -24.78 19.40
N VAL A 225 16.72 -23.67 19.70
CA VAL A 225 15.50 -23.25 19.03
C VAL A 225 15.83 -22.06 18.15
N ALA A 226 15.66 -22.24 16.84
CA ALA A 226 15.68 -21.16 15.88
C ALA A 226 14.33 -20.44 15.91
N ASN A 227 14.35 -19.11 15.88
CA ASN A 227 13.15 -18.29 15.89
C ASN A 227 13.20 -17.21 14.81
N PHE A 228 12.05 -16.94 14.20
CA PHE A 228 11.86 -15.81 13.31
C PHE A 228 10.43 -15.31 13.42
N GLY A 229 10.24 -14.09 13.92
CA GLY A 229 8.91 -13.58 14.29
C GLY A 229 8.24 -14.51 15.30
N GLU A 230 7.03 -14.98 14.97
CA GLU A 230 6.24 -15.92 15.78
C GLU A 230 6.46 -17.40 15.39
N GLN A 231 7.40 -17.69 14.46
CA GLN A 231 7.72 -19.06 14.06
C GLN A 231 8.95 -19.59 14.80
N TRP A 232 8.87 -20.86 15.18
CA TRP A 232 9.87 -21.55 15.97
C TRP A 232 10.17 -22.93 15.37
N LEU A 233 11.44 -23.28 15.26
CA LEU A 233 11.88 -24.59 14.79
C LEU A 233 13.14 -25.02 15.56
N MET A 234 13.38 -26.32 15.70
CA MET A 234 14.67 -26.78 16.25
C MET A 234 15.79 -26.45 15.27
N GLU A 235 16.90 -25.88 15.75
CA GLU A 235 17.99 -25.39 14.90
C GLU A 235 18.66 -26.50 14.07
N ASP A 236 18.66 -27.74 14.57
CA ASP A 236 19.16 -28.92 13.84
C ASP A 236 18.29 -29.30 12.63
N ARG A 237 17.03 -28.87 12.60
CA ARG A 237 16.08 -29.06 11.49
C ARG A 237 16.11 -27.93 10.47
N VAL A 238 16.75 -26.80 10.79
CA VAL A 238 16.82 -25.66 9.86
C VAL A 238 17.89 -25.93 8.79
N PRO A 239 17.53 -25.97 7.49
CA PRO A 239 18.47 -26.04 6.38
C PRO A 239 19.65 -25.06 6.54
N ARG A 240 20.82 -25.51 6.11
CA ARG A 240 22.03 -24.68 6.07
C ARG A 240 22.26 -24.22 4.65
N PHE A 241 22.60 -22.95 4.50
CA PHE A 241 23.01 -22.39 3.22
C PHE A 241 24.52 -22.40 3.10
N SER A 242 25.01 -22.80 1.94
CA SER A 242 26.40 -22.63 1.60
C SER A 242 26.69 -21.16 1.32
N ARG A 243 27.97 -20.78 1.34
CA ARG A 243 28.40 -19.44 0.90
C ARG A 243 28.00 -19.17 -0.56
N GLY A 244 27.91 -20.21 -1.38
CA GLY A 244 27.43 -20.12 -2.76
C GLY A 244 25.95 -19.74 -2.83
N ASP A 245 25.11 -20.30 -1.95
CA ASP A 245 23.68 -19.98 -1.89
C ASP A 245 23.44 -18.54 -1.45
N LEU A 246 24.13 -18.09 -0.40
CA LEU A 246 24.07 -16.69 0.05
C LEU A 246 24.50 -15.73 -1.05
N ARG A 247 25.57 -16.06 -1.79
CA ARG A 247 26.02 -15.27 -2.93
C ARG A 247 24.95 -15.19 -4.02
N ARG A 248 24.33 -16.32 -4.39
CA ARG A 248 23.25 -16.38 -5.39
C ARG A 248 22.03 -15.55 -4.96
N LEU A 249 21.61 -15.64 -3.70
CA LEU A 249 20.50 -14.86 -3.15
C LEU A 249 20.79 -13.35 -3.26
N ARG A 250 22.00 -12.93 -2.90
CA ARG A 250 22.43 -11.53 -2.99
C ARG A 250 22.50 -11.04 -4.44
N GLU A 251 23.12 -11.81 -5.33
CA GLU A 251 23.22 -11.48 -6.76
C GLU A 251 21.83 -11.35 -7.40
N TYR A 252 20.90 -12.24 -7.04
CA TYR A 252 19.53 -12.21 -7.54
C TYR A 252 18.75 -10.98 -7.04
N LEU A 253 18.86 -10.63 -5.75
CA LEU A 253 18.26 -9.40 -5.22
C LEU A 253 18.80 -8.15 -5.92
N GLN A 254 20.10 -8.11 -6.21
CA GLN A 254 20.73 -7.01 -6.94
C GLN A 254 20.30 -6.96 -8.41
N GLU A 255 20.15 -8.11 -9.07
CA GLU A 255 19.70 -8.21 -10.46
C GLU A 255 18.24 -7.77 -10.64
N GLN A 256 17.37 -8.08 -9.68
CA GLN A 256 15.97 -7.64 -9.72
C GLN A 256 15.78 -6.17 -9.30
N GLU A 257 16.82 -5.52 -8.78
CA GLU A 257 16.81 -4.12 -8.33
C GLU A 257 15.68 -3.75 -7.34
N GLN A 258 15.10 -4.73 -6.67
CA GLN A 258 14.01 -4.53 -5.71
C GLN A 258 14.02 -5.58 -4.58
N PRO A 259 13.43 -5.28 -3.41
CA PRO A 259 13.22 -6.26 -2.36
C PRO A 259 12.32 -7.41 -2.83
N LEU A 260 12.67 -8.65 -2.47
CA LEU A 260 11.93 -9.84 -2.90
C LEU A 260 11.43 -10.65 -1.71
N ALA A 261 10.27 -11.27 -1.90
CA ALA A 261 9.66 -12.10 -0.87
C ALA A 261 10.37 -13.46 -0.74
N ASP A 262 10.30 -14.03 0.46
CA ASP A 262 10.92 -15.30 0.81
C ASP A 262 10.47 -16.49 -0.07
N ASP A 263 9.23 -16.45 -0.55
CA ASP A 263 8.65 -17.42 -1.48
C ASP A 263 9.29 -17.37 -2.88
N VAL A 264 9.58 -16.16 -3.40
CA VAL A 264 10.30 -15.93 -4.66
C VAL A 264 11.73 -16.41 -4.52
N LEU A 265 12.42 -16.05 -3.43
CA LEU A 265 13.80 -16.48 -3.18
C LEU A 265 13.91 -18.02 -3.06
N ALA A 266 12.93 -18.66 -2.41
CA ALA A 266 12.88 -20.11 -2.30
C ALA A 266 12.69 -20.80 -3.67
N GLN A 267 11.82 -20.26 -4.52
CA GLN A 267 11.52 -20.84 -5.84
C GLN A 267 12.62 -20.57 -6.85
N ASP A 268 13.00 -19.32 -7.04
CA ASP A 268 13.78 -18.89 -8.19
C ASP A 268 15.28 -19.07 -7.96
N VAL A 269 15.74 -18.91 -6.71
CA VAL A 269 17.17 -19.05 -6.37
C VAL A 269 17.50 -20.45 -5.86
N LEU A 270 16.67 -20.98 -4.95
CA LEU A 270 16.91 -22.28 -4.32
C LEU A 270 16.22 -23.45 -5.05
N GLY A 271 15.33 -23.17 -6.01
CA GLY A 271 14.70 -24.20 -6.85
C GLY A 271 13.64 -25.03 -6.12
N VAL A 272 13.13 -24.58 -4.97
CA VAL A 272 12.17 -25.33 -4.16
C VAL A 272 10.76 -25.00 -4.61
N ARG A 273 10.02 -26.03 -5.06
CA ARG A 273 8.67 -25.86 -5.60
C ARG A 273 7.68 -25.48 -4.49
N ALA A 274 6.84 -24.49 -4.78
CA ALA A 274 5.67 -24.17 -3.98
C ALA A 274 4.78 -25.40 -3.79
N GLY A 275 4.28 -25.61 -2.57
CA GLY A 275 3.44 -26.76 -2.19
C GLY A 275 4.20 -28.05 -1.86
N SER A 276 5.52 -28.08 -2.00
CA SER A 276 6.33 -29.20 -1.47
C SER A 276 6.42 -29.13 0.06
N ALA A 277 6.61 -30.28 0.72
CA ALA A 277 6.78 -30.32 2.18
C ALA A 277 8.03 -29.55 2.66
N GLU A 278 9.02 -29.40 1.79
CA GLU A 278 10.27 -28.67 2.05
C GLU A 278 10.12 -27.16 1.85
N PHE A 279 9.05 -26.68 1.22
CA PHE A 279 8.87 -25.28 0.86
C PHE A 279 8.81 -24.37 2.08
N GLU A 280 7.89 -24.66 3.02
CA GLU A 280 7.73 -23.87 4.25
C GLU A 280 8.98 -23.96 5.15
N LEU A 281 9.64 -25.13 5.17
CA LEU A 281 10.91 -25.31 5.87
C LEU A 281 12.03 -24.47 5.26
N THR A 282 12.06 -24.36 3.93
CA THR A 282 13.04 -23.54 3.20
C THR A 282 12.76 -22.05 3.42
N ARG A 283 11.51 -21.61 3.38
CA ARG A 283 11.12 -20.23 3.69
C ARG A 283 11.56 -19.82 5.10
N PHE A 284 11.25 -20.65 6.10
CA PHE A 284 11.75 -20.44 7.46
C PHE A 284 13.29 -20.39 7.51
N ALA A 285 13.97 -21.25 6.75
CA ALA A 285 15.43 -21.23 6.66
C ALA A 285 15.98 -19.95 6.05
N ILE A 286 15.33 -19.43 4.98
CA ILE A 286 15.66 -18.13 4.39
C ILE A 286 15.58 -17.06 5.46
N ASP A 287 14.44 -16.95 6.11
CA ASP A 287 14.22 -15.87 7.06
C ASP A 287 15.18 -15.91 8.24
N TYR A 288 15.35 -17.10 8.83
CA TYR A 288 16.25 -17.28 9.96
C TYR A 288 17.72 -17.08 9.58
N ARG A 289 18.19 -17.64 8.45
CA ARG A 289 19.60 -17.55 8.06
C ARG A 289 19.96 -16.15 7.62
N LEU A 290 19.15 -15.52 6.77
CA LEU A 290 19.43 -14.16 6.29
C LEU A 290 19.37 -13.13 7.42
N SER A 291 18.51 -13.31 8.43
CA SER A 291 18.46 -12.41 9.60
C SER A 291 19.77 -12.33 10.40
N ARG A 292 20.63 -13.36 10.27
CA ARG A 292 21.92 -13.45 10.96
C ARG A 292 23.09 -12.97 10.11
N GLU A 293 22.84 -12.75 8.81
CA GLU A 293 23.83 -12.25 7.88
C GLU A 293 23.74 -10.72 7.78
N LYS A 294 24.90 -10.04 7.76
CA LYS A 294 24.94 -8.56 7.74
C LYS A 294 24.67 -7.95 6.36
N GLU A 295 24.80 -8.75 5.31
CA GLU A 295 24.64 -8.30 3.92
C GLU A 295 23.15 -8.17 3.52
N PHE A 296 22.25 -8.75 4.31
CA PHE A 296 20.82 -8.77 4.07
C PHE A 296 20.09 -7.95 5.13
N GLU A 297 19.02 -7.29 4.71
CA GLU A 297 18.14 -6.53 5.58
C GLU A 297 16.72 -7.06 5.45
N PHE A 298 16.11 -7.41 6.58
CA PHE A 298 14.70 -7.77 6.60
C PHE A 298 13.85 -6.49 6.51
N VAL A 299 13.03 -6.44 5.46
CA VAL A 299 12.14 -5.31 5.17
C VAL A 299 10.73 -5.82 4.93
N GLY A 300 10.31 -6.90 5.60
CA GLY A 300 8.98 -7.49 5.43
C GLY A 300 8.04 -7.30 6.62
N THR A 301 6.86 -7.90 6.50
CA THR A 301 5.86 -8.06 7.55
C THR A 301 5.77 -9.54 7.95
N ALA A 302 4.82 -9.93 8.82
CA ALA A 302 4.73 -11.31 9.27
C ALA A 302 4.26 -12.26 8.15
N ASN A 303 3.31 -11.81 7.32
CA ASN A 303 2.72 -12.58 6.22
C ASN A 303 3.32 -12.25 4.84
N GLN A 304 4.18 -11.24 4.73
CA GLN A 304 4.90 -10.92 3.50
C GLN A 304 6.35 -10.56 3.80
N ARG A 305 7.23 -11.56 3.71
CA ARG A 305 8.60 -11.47 4.20
C ARG A 305 9.54 -11.03 3.10
N PHE A 306 9.66 -9.72 2.93
CA PHE A 306 10.62 -9.14 2.01
C PHE A 306 12.03 -9.08 2.57
N TRP A 307 12.99 -9.40 1.71
CA TRP A 307 14.42 -9.31 1.95
C TRP A 307 15.06 -8.32 0.97
N SER A 308 15.97 -7.53 1.48
CA SER A 308 16.72 -6.51 0.75
C SER A 308 18.23 -6.70 0.98
N THR A 309 19.05 -5.99 0.19
CA THR A 309 20.51 -5.92 0.37
C THR A 309 20.98 -4.47 0.28
N SER A 310 22.19 -4.21 0.77
CA SER A 310 22.80 -2.90 0.60
C SER A 310 23.03 -2.60 -0.89
N GLY A 311 22.59 -1.41 -1.33
CA GLY A 311 22.85 -0.92 -2.69
C GLY A 311 21.68 -1.07 -3.68
N LEU A 312 20.52 -1.54 -3.24
CA LEU A 312 19.31 -1.47 -4.07
C LEU A 312 18.89 0.00 -4.29
N PRO A 313 18.30 0.31 -5.46
CA PRO A 313 17.64 1.60 -5.68
C PRO A 313 16.58 1.89 -4.60
N PRO A 314 16.44 3.15 -4.17
CA PRO A 314 15.37 3.52 -3.24
C PRO A 314 14.00 3.37 -3.92
N ILE A 315 13.01 2.95 -3.15
CA ILE A 315 11.61 2.93 -3.59
C ILE A 315 11.05 4.36 -3.51
N GLY A 316 10.42 4.83 -4.59
CA GLY A 316 9.81 6.16 -4.68
C GLY A 316 10.78 7.29 -5.01
N THR A 317 10.46 8.50 -4.55
CA THR A 317 11.16 9.71 -4.97
C THR A 317 12.63 9.82 -4.54
N ILE A 318 13.42 10.45 -5.39
CA ILE A 318 14.77 10.94 -5.09
C ILE A 318 14.82 12.46 -4.82
N ARG A 319 13.65 13.14 -4.82
CA ARG A 319 13.55 14.61 -4.69
C ARG A 319 14.08 15.13 -3.35
N ARG A 320 13.93 14.36 -2.27
CA ARG A 320 14.37 14.72 -0.92
C ARG A 320 14.93 13.49 -0.23
N LYS A 321 15.99 13.67 0.56
CA LYS A 321 16.65 12.52 1.22
C LYS A 321 15.75 11.97 2.33
N THR A 322 15.73 10.66 2.49
CA THR A 322 14.96 9.96 3.54
C THR A 322 15.25 10.48 4.95
N ASN A 323 16.49 10.87 5.22
CA ASN A 323 16.90 11.47 6.49
C ASN A 323 16.25 12.84 6.75
N GLU A 324 16.08 13.63 5.70
CA GLU A 324 15.45 14.96 5.75
C GLU A 324 13.94 14.81 5.94
N LEU A 325 13.31 13.90 5.19
CA LEU A 325 11.88 13.56 5.34
C LEU A 325 11.54 13.14 6.77
N GLY A 326 12.33 12.25 7.37
CA GLY A 326 12.13 11.86 8.76
C GLY A 326 12.34 13.01 9.77
N THR A 327 13.17 14.00 9.42
CA THR A 327 13.34 15.21 10.24
C THR A 327 12.14 16.14 10.11
N ASP A 328 11.57 16.26 8.91
CA ASP A 328 10.38 17.09 8.67
C ASP A 328 9.16 16.55 9.44
N TYR A 329 8.97 15.23 9.44
CA TYR A 329 7.92 14.52 10.19
C TYR A 329 8.23 14.30 11.68
N ARG A 330 9.34 14.83 12.21
CA ARG A 330 9.72 14.64 13.62
C ARG A 330 8.59 14.99 14.60
N PHE A 331 7.75 15.98 14.27
CA PHE A 331 6.64 16.42 15.12
C PHE A 331 5.61 15.31 15.38
N LEU A 332 5.48 14.32 14.49
CA LEU A 332 4.59 13.18 14.72
C LEU A 332 4.96 12.42 15.99
N LEU A 333 6.24 12.42 16.41
CA LEU A 333 6.65 11.77 17.65
C LEU A 333 5.95 12.33 18.90
N ASP A 334 5.60 13.61 18.87
CA ASP A 334 4.92 14.30 19.98
C ASP A 334 3.40 14.07 19.94
N GLU A 335 2.85 13.66 18.78
CA GLU A 335 1.43 13.42 18.56
C GLU A 335 1.05 11.94 18.60
N MET A 336 2.05 11.06 18.51
CA MET A 336 1.85 9.61 18.49
C MET A 336 1.46 9.08 19.89
N PRO A 337 0.56 8.07 19.94
CA PRO A 337 0.24 7.42 21.20
C PRO A 337 1.46 6.65 21.74
N GLU A 338 1.64 6.66 23.07
CA GLU A 338 2.72 5.88 23.72
C GLU A 338 2.61 4.37 23.41
N ASN A 339 1.39 3.86 23.32
CA ASN A 339 1.09 2.47 22.99
C ASN A 339 0.24 2.42 21.72
N PRO A 340 0.86 2.41 20.53
CA PRO A 340 0.14 2.38 19.26
C PRO A 340 -0.63 1.07 19.07
N ALA A 341 -1.89 1.19 18.66
CA ALA A 341 -2.81 0.08 18.49
C ALA A 341 -2.81 -0.41 17.03
N TYR A 342 -1.81 -1.23 16.67
CA TYR A 342 -1.58 -1.68 15.30
C TYR A 342 -2.68 -2.58 14.72
N ARG A 343 -2.96 -2.41 13.43
CA ARG A 343 -3.97 -3.16 12.66
C ARG A 343 -5.35 -3.25 13.35
N THR A 344 -5.77 -2.22 14.07
CA THR A 344 -7.08 -2.16 14.72
C THR A 344 -8.18 -1.67 13.78
N VAL A 345 -7.88 -0.78 12.84
CA VAL A 345 -8.84 -0.29 11.83
C VAL A 345 -8.71 -1.04 10.51
N ALA A 346 -9.80 -1.02 9.72
CA ALA A 346 -9.86 -1.68 8.42
C ALA A 346 -9.50 -0.74 7.25
N SER A 347 -9.75 0.56 7.41
CA SER A 347 -9.52 1.58 6.39
C SER A 347 -9.20 2.91 7.06
N VAL A 348 -8.41 3.73 6.38
CA VAL A 348 -8.12 5.14 6.73
C VAL A 348 -8.32 5.97 5.47
N ASP A 349 -8.99 7.12 5.62
CA ASP A 349 -9.11 8.11 4.56
C ASP A 349 -8.13 9.25 4.86
N HIS A 350 -7.36 9.67 3.87
CA HIS A 350 -6.32 10.68 4.02
C HIS A 350 -6.43 11.74 2.94
N VAL A 351 -6.29 13.00 3.33
CA VAL A 351 -6.27 14.14 2.40
C VAL A 351 -4.83 14.47 2.05
N LEU A 352 -4.46 14.32 0.78
CA LEU A 352 -3.09 14.57 0.33
C LEU A 352 -2.73 16.05 0.43
N THR A 353 -1.69 16.36 1.18
CA THR A 353 -1.08 17.70 1.15
C THR A 353 -0.24 17.90 -0.11
N PHE A 354 0.11 19.14 -0.42
CA PHE A 354 1.05 19.41 -1.52
C PHE A 354 2.41 18.78 -1.25
N PHE A 355 2.93 18.87 -0.03
CA PHE A 355 4.20 18.24 0.34
C PHE A 355 4.20 16.73 0.13
N GLU A 356 3.12 16.05 0.50
CA GLU A 356 2.93 14.61 0.29
C GLU A 356 2.85 14.26 -1.19
N TYR A 357 2.06 15.03 -1.95
CA TYR A 357 1.90 14.82 -3.39
C TYR A 357 3.24 14.95 -4.14
N ILE A 358 4.03 16.01 -3.90
CA ILE A 358 5.28 16.20 -4.64
C ILE A 358 6.37 15.20 -4.27
N HIS A 359 6.31 14.58 -3.09
CA HIS A 359 7.32 13.62 -2.64
C HIS A 359 6.82 12.18 -2.64
N GLY A 360 5.61 11.91 -3.14
CA GLY A 360 5.07 10.55 -3.28
C GLY A 360 4.98 9.79 -1.96
N LEU A 361 4.62 10.48 -0.88
CA LEU A 361 4.65 9.93 0.47
C LEU A 361 3.33 10.07 1.22
N LEU A 362 3.23 9.37 2.36
CA LEU A 362 2.18 9.51 3.37
C LEU A 362 2.81 9.59 4.77
N PRO A 363 2.21 10.33 5.70
CA PRO A 363 2.65 10.34 7.10
C PRO A 363 2.41 8.97 7.75
N TYR A 364 3.29 8.56 8.66
CA TYR A 364 3.02 7.44 9.57
C TYR A 364 2.53 7.96 10.92
N ASP A 365 1.35 8.58 10.89
CA ASP A 365 0.69 9.18 12.04
C ASP A 365 -0.12 8.15 12.85
N ALA A 366 -0.84 8.61 13.87
CA ALA A 366 -1.62 7.77 14.76
C ALA A 366 -2.73 6.97 14.05
N GLU A 367 -3.30 7.48 12.94
CA GLU A 367 -4.33 6.77 12.18
C GLU A 367 -3.70 5.70 11.29
N MET A 368 -2.61 6.03 10.60
CA MET A 368 -1.85 5.07 9.79
C MET A 368 -1.25 3.94 10.63
N GLN A 369 -0.82 4.24 11.87
CA GLN A 369 -0.41 3.20 12.81
C GLN A 369 -1.53 2.22 13.14
N GLN A 370 -2.79 2.66 13.21
CA GLN A 370 -3.92 1.78 13.46
C GLN A 370 -4.20 0.86 12.26
N LEU A 371 -3.83 1.25 11.05
CA LEU A 371 -4.03 0.46 9.83
C LEU A 371 -2.88 -0.52 9.55
N LEU A 372 -1.65 -0.06 9.78
CA LEU A 372 -0.41 -0.71 9.36
C LEU A 372 0.16 -1.65 10.43
N PRO A 373 1.06 -2.58 10.06
CA PRO A 373 1.64 -3.51 11.01
C PRO A 373 2.73 -2.85 11.87
N ALA A 374 2.89 -3.37 13.08
CA ALA A 374 4.04 -3.09 13.91
C ALA A 374 5.34 -3.64 13.28
N PRO A 375 6.51 -3.11 13.64
CA PRO A 375 7.78 -3.75 13.31
C PRO A 375 7.80 -5.21 13.80
N LEU A 376 8.19 -6.15 12.95
CA LEU A 376 8.30 -7.57 13.31
C LEU A 376 9.52 -7.82 14.20
N GLN A 377 10.61 -7.10 13.95
CA GLN A 377 11.86 -7.20 14.72
C GLN A 377 12.16 -5.89 15.46
N PRO A 378 12.76 -5.94 16.67
CA PRO A 378 13.05 -4.73 17.46
C PRO A 378 13.98 -3.72 16.76
N ASN A 379 14.82 -4.19 15.85
CA ASN A 379 15.79 -3.39 15.09
C ASN A 379 15.34 -3.10 13.64
N GLN A 380 14.11 -3.46 13.27
CA GLN A 380 13.58 -3.24 11.94
C GLN A 380 13.33 -1.75 11.70
N ARG A 381 13.99 -1.18 10.69
CA ARG A 381 13.92 0.25 10.36
C ARG A 381 12.80 0.60 9.40
N GLY A 382 12.35 -0.37 8.61
CA GLY A 382 11.27 -0.21 7.67
C GLY A 382 10.69 -1.53 7.21
N ALA A 383 9.58 -1.45 6.49
CA ALA A 383 8.90 -2.55 5.85
C ALA A 383 8.50 -2.13 4.44
N VAL A 384 8.62 -3.04 3.49
CA VAL A 384 8.14 -2.92 2.13
C VAL A 384 6.75 -3.52 2.11
N LEU A 385 5.79 -2.74 1.62
CA LEU A 385 4.40 -3.11 1.50
C LEU A 385 4.00 -3.08 0.03
N THR A 386 3.02 -3.88 -0.31
CA THR A 386 2.39 -3.90 -1.63
C THR A 386 1.09 -3.12 -1.56
N PHE A 387 0.95 -2.08 -2.39
CA PHE A 387 -0.26 -1.29 -2.52
C PHE A 387 -0.90 -1.57 -3.88
N GLU A 388 -2.07 -2.19 -3.88
CA GLU A 388 -2.86 -2.44 -5.09
C GLU A 388 -3.89 -1.33 -5.28
N CYS A 389 -3.97 -0.78 -6.48
CA CYS A 389 -5.05 0.11 -6.89
C CYS A 389 -6.03 -0.65 -7.79
N PRO A 390 -7.21 -1.07 -7.29
CA PRO A 390 -8.20 -1.78 -8.09
C PRO A 390 -8.76 -0.94 -9.25
N GLN A 391 -8.73 0.39 -9.13
CA GLN A 391 -9.26 1.32 -10.14
C GLN A 391 -8.36 1.39 -11.38
N SER A 392 -7.04 1.31 -11.20
CA SER A 392 -6.06 1.33 -12.29
C SER A 392 -5.45 -0.05 -12.60
N TYR A 393 -5.81 -1.09 -11.85
CA TYR A 393 -5.23 -2.44 -11.92
C TYR A 393 -3.69 -2.44 -11.81
N THR A 394 -3.15 -1.49 -11.07
CA THR A 394 -1.70 -1.31 -10.89
C THR A 394 -1.31 -1.63 -9.46
N THR A 395 -0.12 -2.19 -9.29
CA THR A 395 0.45 -2.51 -7.99
C THR A 395 1.73 -1.71 -7.79
N TYR A 396 1.87 -1.09 -6.63
CA TYR A 396 3.00 -0.27 -6.24
C TYR A 396 3.70 -0.91 -5.05
N LEU A 397 5.03 -0.96 -5.09
CA LEU A 397 5.83 -1.24 -3.89
C LEU A 397 6.04 0.07 -3.15
N VAL A 398 5.79 0.06 -1.85
CA VAL A 398 5.99 1.21 -0.99
C VAL A 398 6.88 0.84 0.20
N GLU A 399 7.72 1.76 0.64
CA GLU A 399 8.56 1.61 1.82
C GLU A 399 7.94 2.37 2.99
N LEU A 400 7.41 1.63 3.97
CA LEU A 400 7.11 2.15 5.30
C LEU A 400 8.41 2.28 6.08
N ARG A 401 8.76 3.49 6.52
CA ARG A 401 9.85 3.74 7.45
C ARG A 401 9.30 4.00 8.84
N TYR A 402 9.71 3.16 9.77
CA TYR A 402 9.29 3.29 11.16
C TYR A 402 9.96 4.50 11.83
N PRO A 403 9.26 5.15 12.78
CA PRO A 403 9.81 6.27 13.52
C PRO A 403 11.02 5.84 14.35
N THR A 404 11.96 6.76 14.50
CA THR A 404 13.12 6.61 15.40
C THR A 404 13.05 7.70 16.47
N PRO A 405 13.82 7.63 17.57
CA PRO A 405 13.74 8.62 18.65
C PRO A 405 13.93 10.09 18.22
N ASN A 406 14.49 10.34 17.03
CA ASN A 406 14.74 11.69 16.53
C ASN A 406 14.06 12.01 15.20
N ARG A 407 13.30 11.07 14.62
CA ARG A 407 12.70 11.21 13.29
C ARG A 407 11.33 10.55 13.22
N GLY A 408 10.37 11.22 12.60
CA GLY A 408 9.05 10.67 12.35
C GLY A 408 9.07 9.58 11.28
N GLY A 409 8.03 8.74 11.30
CA GLY A 409 7.80 7.72 10.30
C GLY A 409 7.02 8.26 9.10
N PHE A 410 7.16 7.59 7.96
CA PHE A 410 6.46 7.92 6.71
C PHE A 410 6.45 6.70 5.77
N ILE A 411 5.61 6.74 4.75
CA ILE A 411 5.50 5.74 3.69
C ILE A 411 5.94 6.40 2.39
N LEU A 412 6.77 5.74 1.60
CA LEU A 412 7.34 6.27 0.35
C LEU A 412 7.05 5.33 -0.83
N GLY A 413 6.83 5.84 -2.04
CA GLY A 413 6.65 5.01 -3.25
C GLY A 413 5.32 5.19 -3.97
N LEU A 414 4.60 6.28 -3.69
CA LEU A 414 3.30 6.57 -4.30
C LEU A 414 3.38 7.68 -5.37
N ASP A 415 4.58 8.09 -5.77
CA ASP A 415 4.81 9.15 -6.77
C ASP A 415 4.04 8.91 -8.09
N ASP A 416 4.16 7.71 -8.64
CA ASP A 416 3.49 7.36 -9.91
C ASP A 416 1.97 7.32 -9.73
N PHE A 417 1.48 6.69 -8.65
CA PHE A 417 0.05 6.68 -8.33
C PHE A 417 -0.53 8.09 -8.24
N TYR A 418 0.18 9.01 -7.58
CA TYR A 418 -0.26 10.39 -7.41
C TYR A 418 -0.24 11.16 -8.72
N THR A 419 0.86 11.12 -9.46
CA THR A 419 1.02 11.91 -10.68
C THR A 419 0.10 11.43 -11.82
N GLU A 420 -0.28 10.17 -11.83
CA GLU A 420 -1.19 9.60 -12.83
C GLU A 420 -2.67 9.86 -12.52
N ASN A 421 -3.07 9.87 -11.24
CA ASN A 421 -4.47 9.79 -10.86
C ASN A 421 -4.98 11.00 -10.04
N LEU A 422 -4.09 11.74 -9.38
CA LEU A 422 -4.45 12.67 -8.30
C LEU A 422 -3.89 14.08 -8.48
N VAL A 423 -4.30 14.98 -7.59
CA VAL A 423 -3.79 16.34 -7.43
C VAL A 423 -3.62 16.63 -5.93
N PRO A 424 -2.84 17.65 -5.53
CA PRO A 424 -2.81 18.13 -4.15
C PRO A 424 -4.22 18.46 -3.64
N GLY A 425 -4.57 17.94 -2.45
CA GLY A 425 -5.90 18.02 -1.85
C GLY A 425 -6.82 16.84 -2.19
N ALA A 426 -6.39 15.87 -3.00
CA ALA A 426 -7.16 14.67 -3.28
C ALA A 426 -7.33 13.78 -2.04
N ILE A 427 -8.47 13.10 -1.95
CA ILE A 427 -8.78 12.16 -0.88
C ILE A 427 -8.46 10.74 -1.34
N VAL A 428 -7.60 10.06 -0.59
CA VAL A 428 -7.24 8.65 -0.79
C VAL A 428 -7.76 7.80 0.35
N SER A 429 -8.25 6.61 0.04
CA SER A 429 -8.67 5.61 1.02
C SER A 429 -7.72 4.43 0.95
N ILE A 430 -7.16 4.04 2.10
CA ILE A 430 -6.23 2.93 2.21
C ILE A 430 -6.87 1.88 3.10
N SER A 431 -7.07 0.68 2.56
CA SER A 431 -7.71 -0.41 3.28
C SER A 431 -6.81 -1.64 3.39
N ARG A 432 -6.91 -2.33 4.52
CA ARG A 432 -6.14 -3.55 4.78
C ARG A 432 -6.71 -4.73 4.00
N THR A 433 -5.84 -5.64 3.59
CA THR A 433 -6.24 -6.98 3.15
C THR A 433 -6.05 -8.01 4.27
N GLU A 434 -6.31 -9.27 3.98
CA GLU A 434 -5.99 -10.39 4.89
C GLU A 434 -4.48 -10.53 5.13
N ASN A 435 -3.66 -10.18 4.12
CA ASN A 435 -2.21 -10.13 4.24
C ASN A 435 -1.78 -8.81 4.93
N ASP A 436 -0.85 -8.88 5.87
CA ASP A 436 -0.36 -7.72 6.63
C ASP A 436 0.69 -6.89 5.88
N GLY A 437 1.17 -7.37 4.72
CA GLY A 437 2.02 -6.63 3.81
C GLY A 437 1.29 -6.08 2.58
N HIS A 438 0.02 -6.44 2.37
CA HIS A 438 -0.74 -6.05 1.18
C HIS A 438 -1.94 -5.17 1.55
N TYR A 439 -2.02 -4.01 0.91
CA TYR A 439 -3.03 -2.97 1.12
C TYR A 439 -3.67 -2.59 -0.20
N ARG A 440 -4.91 -2.10 -0.14
CA ARG A 440 -5.59 -1.48 -1.27
C ARG A 440 -5.59 0.02 -1.11
N VAL A 441 -5.25 0.73 -2.17
CA VAL A 441 -5.36 2.18 -2.27
C VAL A 441 -6.40 2.54 -3.32
N GLU A 442 -7.36 3.37 -2.93
CA GLU A 442 -8.43 3.87 -3.78
C GLU A 442 -8.52 5.38 -3.64
N TYR A 443 -9.11 6.04 -4.63
CA TYR A 443 -9.44 7.46 -4.57
C TYR A 443 -10.89 7.67 -4.96
N LEU A 444 -11.51 8.72 -4.43
CA LEU A 444 -12.87 9.08 -4.80
C LEU A 444 -12.87 9.54 -6.26
N ALA A 445 -13.52 8.81 -7.18
CA ALA A 445 -13.60 9.22 -8.58
C ALA A 445 -14.74 10.23 -8.79
N GLU A 446 -14.45 11.34 -9.46
CA GLU A 446 -15.42 12.41 -9.75
C GLU A 446 -15.47 12.77 -11.23
N SER A 447 -16.45 13.59 -11.62
CA SER A 447 -16.49 14.17 -12.96
C SER A 447 -15.30 15.09 -13.19
N GLY A 448 -14.70 15.05 -14.38
CA GLY A 448 -13.55 15.88 -14.73
C GLY A 448 -13.78 17.37 -14.46
N GLN A 449 -12.91 17.94 -13.63
CA GLN A 449 -12.86 19.35 -13.26
C GLN A 449 -11.61 19.99 -13.86
N ASN A 450 -11.63 21.30 -14.05
CA ASN A 450 -10.48 22.08 -14.50
C ASN A 450 -10.16 23.16 -13.48
N GLY A 451 -8.90 23.26 -13.07
CA GLY A 451 -8.43 24.30 -12.17
C GLY A 451 -7.05 24.81 -12.58
N ARG A 452 -6.69 26.02 -12.16
CA ARG A 452 -5.29 26.46 -12.20
C ARG A 452 -4.65 26.12 -10.86
N LEU A 453 -3.88 25.04 -10.83
CA LEU A 453 -3.31 24.48 -9.61
C LEU A 453 -1.83 24.82 -9.48
N LEU A 454 -1.38 24.92 -8.24
CA LEU A 454 0.03 25.09 -7.90
C LEU A 454 0.82 23.84 -8.33
N GLU A 455 1.94 24.05 -8.99
CA GLU A 455 2.92 23.02 -9.34
C GLU A 455 4.34 23.54 -9.09
N LEU A 456 5.29 22.64 -8.90
CA LEU A 456 6.72 22.97 -8.83
C LEU A 456 7.37 22.80 -10.21
N ASP A 457 7.87 23.89 -10.80
CA ASP A 457 8.62 23.82 -12.05
C ASP A 457 10.07 23.39 -11.78
N GLU A 458 10.43 22.18 -12.18
CA GLU A 458 11.78 21.64 -11.99
C GLU A 458 12.72 21.90 -13.20
N ARG A 459 12.21 22.43 -14.33
CA ARG A 459 12.94 22.43 -15.62
C ARG A 459 13.88 23.62 -15.84
N ARG A 460 13.51 24.82 -15.38
CA ARG A 460 14.28 26.06 -15.67
C ARG A 460 14.78 26.78 -14.42
N ALA A 461 14.04 26.67 -13.31
CA ALA A 461 14.41 27.09 -11.97
C ALA A 461 13.35 26.55 -11.00
N GLN A 462 13.74 25.90 -9.89
CA GLN A 462 12.81 25.43 -8.85
C GLN A 462 11.97 26.61 -8.34
N ARG A 463 10.76 26.74 -8.89
CA ARG A 463 9.81 27.81 -8.57
C ARG A 463 8.41 27.26 -8.64
N TYR A 464 7.54 27.80 -7.80
CA TYR A 464 6.13 27.50 -7.85
C TYR A 464 5.47 28.23 -9.02
N VAL A 465 4.59 27.53 -9.74
CA VAL A 465 3.87 28.05 -10.91
C VAL A 465 2.44 27.52 -10.93
N PHE A 466 1.50 28.31 -11.44
CA PHE A 466 0.11 27.86 -11.60
C PHE A 466 -0.16 27.39 -13.03
N ARG A 467 -0.50 26.10 -13.19
CA ARG A 467 -0.81 25.48 -14.48
C ARG A 467 -2.29 25.08 -14.57
N PRO A 468 -2.90 25.18 -15.76
CA PRO A 468 -4.21 24.57 -16.00
C PRO A 468 -4.08 23.04 -15.90
N THR A 469 -4.79 22.46 -14.95
CA THR A 469 -4.77 21.02 -14.66
C THR A 469 -6.20 20.49 -14.70
N THR A 470 -6.40 19.41 -15.44
CA THR A 470 -7.66 18.67 -15.49
C THR A 470 -7.54 17.46 -14.57
N PHE A 471 -8.47 17.30 -13.63
CA PHE A 471 -8.46 16.19 -12.68
C PHE A 471 -9.87 15.63 -12.48
N ALA A 472 -9.96 14.34 -12.11
CA ALA A 472 -11.22 13.60 -12.00
C ALA A 472 -11.28 12.79 -10.69
N CYS A 473 -10.73 13.36 -9.63
CA CYS A 473 -10.74 12.80 -8.28
C CYS A 473 -11.43 13.76 -7.31
N GLY A 474 -11.98 13.19 -6.24
CA GLY A 474 -12.58 13.91 -5.14
C GLY A 474 -11.50 14.63 -4.34
N ILE A 475 -11.78 15.88 -4.04
CA ILE A 475 -10.85 16.79 -3.40
C ILE A 475 -11.46 17.37 -2.14
N GLU A 476 -10.60 17.64 -1.17
CA GLU A 476 -10.91 18.50 -0.04
C GLU A 476 -10.61 19.95 -0.47
N ALA A 477 -11.65 20.76 -0.62
CA ALA A 477 -11.53 22.12 -1.17
C ALA A 477 -10.62 23.01 -0.30
N SER A 478 -10.59 22.76 1.02
CA SER A 478 -9.70 23.44 1.97
C SER A 478 -8.23 23.04 1.82
N MET A 479 -7.88 22.04 1.01
CA MET A 479 -6.49 21.66 0.70
C MET A 479 -6.09 21.85 -0.76
N LEU A 480 -7.05 22.19 -1.63
CA LEU A 480 -6.78 22.49 -3.03
C LEU A 480 -6.07 23.86 -3.20
N LEU A 481 -4.90 23.84 -3.82
CA LEU A 481 -4.03 25.01 -3.98
C LEU A 481 -4.30 25.75 -5.30
N THR A 482 -5.34 26.58 -5.31
CA THR A 482 -5.71 27.41 -6.46
C THR A 482 -5.03 28.78 -6.45
N GLU A 483 -4.90 29.38 -7.63
CA GLU A 483 -4.34 30.73 -7.80
C GLU A 483 -5.10 31.79 -7.00
N ASP A 484 -6.41 31.66 -6.85
CA ASP A 484 -7.23 32.62 -6.08
C ASP A 484 -6.94 32.60 -4.58
N ARG A 485 -6.48 31.46 -4.06
CA ARG A 485 -6.27 31.25 -2.61
C ARG A 485 -4.83 31.40 -2.19
N VAL A 486 -3.88 30.90 -2.99
CA VAL A 486 -2.45 30.90 -2.68
C VAL A 486 -1.62 31.55 -3.81
N GLY A 487 -2.22 32.45 -4.58
CA GLY A 487 -1.61 33.09 -5.75
C GLY A 487 -0.29 33.81 -5.51
N GLY A 488 -0.03 34.28 -4.28
CA GLY A 488 1.24 34.91 -3.94
C GLY A 488 2.44 33.96 -3.91
N LEU A 489 2.23 32.64 -4.02
CA LEU A 489 3.30 31.68 -4.29
C LEU A 489 3.79 31.69 -5.75
N ASN A 490 3.08 32.35 -6.67
CA ASN A 490 3.45 32.31 -8.08
C ASN A 490 4.83 32.93 -8.34
N GLY A 491 5.75 32.15 -8.90
CA GLY A 491 7.12 32.57 -9.20
C GLY A 491 8.07 32.57 -8.01
N GLU A 492 7.58 32.27 -6.80
CA GLU A 492 8.38 32.12 -5.59
C GLU A 492 9.24 30.86 -5.65
N LYS A 493 10.39 30.90 -4.97
CA LYS A 493 11.24 29.72 -4.79
C LYS A 493 10.81 28.96 -3.53
N PRO A 494 10.97 27.62 -3.51
CA PRO A 494 10.86 26.86 -2.28
C PRO A 494 11.79 27.43 -1.20
N LEU A 495 11.32 27.44 0.06
CA LEU A 495 12.08 28.00 1.17
C LEU A 495 13.41 27.28 1.37
N ASP A 496 14.42 28.02 1.83
CA ASP A 496 15.70 27.44 2.21
C ASP A 496 15.55 26.45 3.37
N GLU A 497 16.36 25.40 3.36
CA GLU A 497 16.35 24.34 4.37
C GLU A 497 16.52 24.87 5.82
N LYS A 498 17.25 25.97 6.00
CA LYS A 498 17.41 26.62 7.32
C LYS A 498 16.09 27.18 7.85
N VAL A 499 15.26 27.73 6.96
CA VAL A 499 13.94 28.29 7.31
C VAL A 499 12.96 27.14 7.54
N ARG A 500 12.94 26.15 6.65
CA ARG A 500 12.05 24.97 6.75
C ARG A 500 12.15 24.26 8.10
N ARG A 501 13.35 24.17 8.68
CA ARG A 501 13.56 23.52 9.99
C ARG A 501 12.85 24.19 11.16
N ARG A 502 12.45 25.46 11.05
CA ARG A 502 11.81 26.22 12.12
C ARG A 502 10.32 26.42 11.78
N PRO A 503 9.40 25.72 12.46
CA PRO A 503 7.97 25.84 12.20
C PRO A 503 7.48 27.29 12.22
N GLU A 504 7.92 28.10 13.20
CA GLU A 504 7.49 29.50 13.34
C GLU A 504 7.91 30.33 12.13
N ALA A 505 9.12 30.11 11.62
CA ALA A 505 9.65 30.82 10.46
C ALA A 505 8.93 30.42 9.15
N VAL A 506 8.52 29.16 9.03
CA VAL A 506 7.70 28.69 7.90
C VAL A 506 6.33 29.35 7.94
N VAL A 507 5.69 29.38 9.12
CA VAL A 507 4.39 30.03 9.31
C VAL A 507 4.45 31.51 8.95
N ALA A 508 5.45 32.24 9.45
CA ALA A 508 5.68 33.64 9.13
C ALA A 508 5.86 33.87 7.62
N ALA A 509 6.72 33.07 6.97
CA ALA A 509 6.92 33.17 5.52
C ALA A 509 5.64 32.86 4.73
N THR A 510 4.81 31.92 5.20
CA THR A 510 3.51 31.63 4.60
C THR A 510 2.58 32.83 4.72
N PHE A 511 2.49 33.50 5.87
CA PHE A 511 1.70 34.74 6.01
C PHE A 511 2.13 35.82 5.00
N GLU A 512 3.43 36.03 4.84
CA GLU A 512 3.96 37.04 3.91
C GLU A 512 3.63 36.71 2.44
N ARG A 513 3.50 35.43 2.11
CA ARG A 513 3.25 34.94 0.75
C ARG A 513 1.77 34.81 0.40
N VAL A 514 0.93 34.31 1.30
CA VAL A 514 -0.49 34.03 1.01
C VAL A 514 -1.48 34.85 1.84
N GLY A 515 -1.00 35.54 2.89
CA GLY A 515 -1.84 36.35 3.75
C GLY A 515 -2.31 37.64 3.09
N GLN A 516 -3.49 38.11 3.51
CA GLN A 516 -4.00 39.42 3.09
C GLN A 516 -3.29 40.52 3.88
N HIS A 517 -2.59 41.40 3.16
CA HIS A 517 -1.89 42.52 3.78
C HIS A 517 -2.85 43.67 4.12
N ARG A 518 -2.94 44.03 5.40
CA ARG A 518 -3.76 45.14 5.91
C ARG A 518 -3.00 45.89 7.02
N GLY A 519 -2.78 47.19 6.83
CA GLY A 519 -2.22 48.05 7.88
C GLY A 519 -0.80 47.68 8.34
N GLY A 520 0.00 47.02 7.50
CA GLY A 520 1.35 46.54 7.85
C GLY A 520 1.38 45.12 8.41
N ASN A 521 0.22 44.51 8.66
CA ASN A 521 0.08 43.14 9.14
C ASN A 521 -0.46 42.22 8.03
N TYR A 522 -0.29 40.92 8.21
CA TYR A 522 -0.83 39.89 7.32
C TYR A 522 -1.90 39.08 8.05
N SER A 523 -3.04 38.84 7.42
CA SER A 523 -4.13 38.03 8.00
C SER A 523 -4.52 36.88 7.07
N ALA A 524 -4.76 35.70 7.62
CA ALA A 524 -5.21 34.53 6.87
C ALA A 524 -6.09 33.60 7.73
N THR A 525 -6.99 32.85 7.09
CA THR A 525 -7.76 31.80 7.76
C THR A 525 -6.87 30.62 8.10
N PHE A 526 -7.21 29.88 9.16
CA PHE A 526 -6.48 28.69 9.58
C PHE A 526 -6.31 27.69 8.43
N ASP A 527 -7.38 27.36 7.69
CA ASP A 527 -7.30 26.43 6.57
C ASP A 527 -6.34 26.89 5.47
N THR A 528 -6.33 28.18 5.14
CA THR A 528 -5.43 28.74 4.12
C THR A 528 -3.98 28.70 4.58
N LEU A 529 -3.73 28.96 5.86
CA LEU A 529 -2.41 28.78 6.45
C LEU A 529 -1.99 27.32 6.45
N LEU A 530 -2.88 26.40 6.85
CA LEU A 530 -2.60 24.97 6.89
C LEU A 530 -2.23 24.43 5.51
N ALA A 531 -3.00 24.78 4.48
CA ALA A 531 -2.69 24.42 3.09
C ALA A 531 -1.36 25.06 2.63
N GLY A 532 -1.12 26.32 3.00
CA GLY A 532 0.08 27.07 2.62
C GLY A 532 1.37 26.58 3.26
N VAL A 533 1.38 26.29 4.58
CA VAL A 533 2.57 25.76 5.27
C VAL A 533 2.95 24.37 4.75
N ASN A 534 1.95 23.55 4.43
CA ASN A 534 2.12 22.22 3.85
C ASN A 534 2.56 22.25 2.36
N VAL A 535 2.84 23.42 1.78
CA VAL A 535 3.62 23.52 0.53
C VAL A 535 5.12 23.34 0.78
N GLU A 536 5.59 23.78 1.93
CA GLU A 536 7.03 23.88 2.25
C GLU A 536 7.49 22.82 3.25
N ARG A 537 6.63 22.49 4.23
CA ARG A 537 6.91 21.53 5.29
C ARG A 537 5.63 20.85 5.77
N PRO A 538 5.64 19.53 6.02
CA PRO A 538 4.50 18.84 6.63
C PRO A 538 4.21 19.40 8.02
N MET A 539 2.96 19.75 8.26
CA MET A 539 2.49 20.32 9.52
C MET A 539 1.05 19.86 9.79
N SER A 540 0.81 19.26 10.94
CA SER A 540 -0.55 18.93 11.39
C SER A 540 -1.30 20.21 11.79
N GLY A 541 -2.63 20.12 11.85
CA GLY A 541 -3.45 21.19 12.43
C GLY A 541 -3.09 21.47 13.89
N THR A 542 -2.75 20.43 14.66
CA THR A 542 -2.34 20.54 16.07
C THR A 542 -1.04 21.31 16.21
N LEU A 543 -0.01 20.96 15.43
CA LEU A 543 1.27 21.66 15.43
C LEU A 543 1.13 23.12 14.98
N LEU A 544 0.37 23.37 13.91
CA LEU A 544 0.14 24.73 13.44
C LEU A 544 -0.53 25.58 14.52
N ARG A 545 -1.58 25.05 15.17
CA ARG A 545 -2.29 25.76 16.24
C ARG A 545 -1.38 26.02 17.43
N SER A 546 -0.62 25.03 17.87
CA SER A 546 0.39 25.20 18.93
C SER A 546 1.43 26.27 18.58
N THR A 547 1.87 26.32 17.33
CA THR A 547 2.86 27.32 16.86
C THR A 547 2.30 28.74 16.89
N LEU A 548 1.01 28.89 16.54
CA LEU A 548 0.34 30.19 16.52
C LEU A 548 -0.03 30.69 17.93
N GLU A 549 -0.40 29.77 18.83
CA GLU A 549 -0.93 30.12 20.17
C GLU A 549 0.16 30.23 21.24
N ASN A 550 1.25 29.47 21.11
CA ASN A 550 2.36 29.46 22.10
C ASN A 550 3.55 30.34 21.67
N ASP A 551 3.34 31.33 20.81
CA ASP A 551 4.38 32.25 20.40
C ASP A 551 4.65 33.32 21.47
N ASP A 552 5.82 33.23 22.09
CA ASP A 552 6.27 34.17 23.12
C ASP A 552 6.66 35.55 22.56
N THR A 553 6.84 35.67 21.24
CA THR A 553 7.26 36.94 20.61
C THR A 553 6.10 37.89 20.32
N GLY A 554 4.86 37.38 20.38
CA GLY A 554 3.66 38.14 20.01
C GLY A 554 3.61 38.49 18.53
N ALA A 555 4.31 37.73 17.69
CA ALA A 555 4.27 37.84 16.24
C ALA A 555 2.94 37.36 15.68
N PHE A 556 2.35 36.33 16.31
CA PHE A 556 1.06 35.76 15.93
C PHE A 556 -0.05 36.15 16.92
N SER A 557 -1.23 36.42 16.41
CA SER A 557 -2.42 36.69 17.23
C SER A 557 -3.69 36.22 16.54
N LEU A 558 -4.66 35.74 17.33
CA LEU A 558 -6.00 35.43 16.83
C LEU A 558 -6.78 36.73 16.64
N ASP A 559 -7.42 36.91 15.49
CA ASP A 559 -8.28 38.06 15.23
C ASP A 559 -9.54 37.96 16.13
N PRO A 560 -9.82 38.95 16.99
CA PRO A 560 -10.99 38.93 17.86
C PRO A 560 -12.33 39.02 17.11
N GLU A 561 -12.33 39.50 15.86
CA GLU A 561 -13.55 39.67 15.06
C GLU A 561 -13.79 38.52 14.05
N GLY A 562 -12.74 37.77 13.71
CA GLY A 562 -12.78 36.69 12.72
C GLY A 562 -12.75 35.29 13.35
N GLN A 563 -13.70 34.43 12.97
CA GLN A 563 -13.67 33.02 13.39
C GLN A 563 -12.50 32.28 12.70
N ASP A 564 -11.52 31.81 13.50
CA ASP A 564 -10.32 31.07 13.06
C ASP A 564 -9.45 31.83 12.02
N VAL A 565 -9.39 33.16 12.16
CA VAL A 565 -8.50 34.04 11.41
C VAL A 565 -7.33 34.45 12.30
N TYR A 566 -6.11 34.28 11.77
CA TYR A 566 -4.89 34.66 12.47
C TYR A 566 -4.22 35.85 11.78
N THR A 567 -3.52 36.66 12.57
CA THR A 567 -2.76 37.82 12.12
C THR A 567 -1.29 37.66 12.49
N TYR A 568 -0.41 38.01 11.55
CA TYR A 568 1.04 38.09 11.72
C TYR A 568 1.52 39.54 11.61
N VAL A 569 2.37 39.95 12.55
CA VAL A 569 3.01 41.27 12.60
C VAL A 569 4.48 41.15 12.20
N PRO A 570 4.88 41.60 10.99
CA PRO A 570 6.26 41.52 10.52
C PRO A 570 7.23 42.31 11.40
N GLY A 571 8.43 41.79 11.61
CA GLY A 571 9.50 42.45 12.36
C GLY A 571 9.57 42.10 13.84
N ASN A 572 8.52 41.49 14.39
CA ASN A 572 8.62 40.66 15.59
C ASN A 572 8.98 39.24 15.12
N THR A 573 10.22 39.03 14.67
CA THR A 573 10.64 37.67 14.26
C THR A 573 10.80 36.78 15.51
N PRO A 574 10.23 35.56 15.50
CA PRO A 574 10.53 34.51 16.48
C PRO A 574 12.00 34.10 16.54
#